data_AF-A0A7C1Z535-F1
#
_entry.id   AF-A0A7C1Z535-F1
#
_cell.length_a   1.000
_cell.length_b   1.000
_cell.length_c   1.000
_cell.angle_alpha   90.00
_cell.angle_beta   90.00
_cell.angle_gamma   90.00
#
_symmetry.space_group_name_H-M   'P 1'
#
loop_
_entity.id
_entity.type
_entity.pdbx_description
1 polymer ?
#
loop_
_entity_poly.entity_id
_entity_poly.type
_entity_poly.pdbx_seq_one_letter_code
_entity_poly.pdbx_strand_id
1 'polypeptide(L)'
;MKKPYQALLSILFFFLLAGFLTGVQAAPKAKSVDQDPGVLSIRLQRSLLGYDVNMLEKHVIDFYFSPVHAMSVYRELLQWAGANPKEKAVRDDVVAMVREGMVAVIRDSGAGLALPGWDGPGQPISMAYALSLPRYAQKPDFNNPATLKWRRSDGDKRVVTPGSIGQSMAAKALLIRIDRSEAGKRNAPLFLASVLQELEILSSRLFLKDRLGPVAKGGHVPEIMEPDGKGGWKVLDPASRLPSQAFLLQGLSHLYGLLSANGVIKPLLGGGKVRGRELKDWLGLTRRTLDTVYASLIERHFDPASGSFASHYQHDKGPGDRIMLEDASYVVGALDALLHVLPDKDPLHKSARRHLLSQAGYIRKMLGSGKPIPRGFLLKNGARLRSLMRDFSYPVAAMSVMLTAEETAGDGSYREVAARLYESEHPVFWSRENGIYRAAAGVKVSAYDGLFFSSVMRWLRHMDLVFPDKDDFAKRSRDFIQVVLKDGGLLQSEGPGTGEPRSLEDFIQKEIPALVERLAKTDATEHAAPIDKFVKDAADQDKDGVPGCRFGGGAYGAAPVIIMQIGVNTSFASTPGGRPAYGF
;
A
#
# COMPACT_ATOMS: atom_id res chain seq x y z
N MET A 1 40.58 81.35 -10.13
CA MET A 1 39.30 81.89 -10.66
C MET A 1 38.13 81.15 -10.01
N LYS A 2 37.16 81.92 -9.50
CA LYS A 2 35.75 81.60 -9.16
C LYS A 2 35.40 80.48 -8.13
N LYS A 3 35.27 80.97 -6.88
CA LYS A 3 34.20 80.89 -5.86
C LYS A 3 33.52 79.56 -5.42
N PRO A 4 33.29 79.39 -4.09
CA PRO A 4 32.59 78.27 -3.44
C PRO A 4 31.12 78.60 -3.09
N TYR A 5 30.25 77.59 -3.00
CA TYR A 5 28.96 77.66 -2.28
C TYR A 5 28.48 76.24 -1.94
N GLN A 6 28.32 75.93 -0.65
CA GLN A 6 27.15 75.26 -0.05
C GLN A 6 27.42 74.95 1.43
N ALA A 7 27.31 76.00 2.25
CA ALA A 7 27.05 75.92 3.68
C ALA A 7 25.91 76.90 3.97
N LEU A 8 24.67 76.48 3.70
CA LEU A 8 23.46 77.26 3.95
C LEU A 8 22.21 76.37 3.75
N LEU A 9 21.99 75.42 4.65
CA LEU A 9 20.69 74.73 4.76
C LEU A 9 20.45 74.11 6.16
N SER A 10 21.05 74.71 7.20
CA SER A 10 20.90 74.25 8.59
C SER A 10 20.08 75.20 9.48
N ILE A 11 19.43 76.23 8.92
CA ILE A 11 18.69 77.24 9.74
C ILE A 11 17.25 77.50 9.25
N LEU A 12 16.79 76.89 8.15
CA LEU A 12 15.41 77.10 7.66
C LEU A 12 14.40 75.98 7.98
N PHE A 13 14.83 74.88 8.62
CA PHE A 13 13.94 73.73 8.89
C PHE A 13 13.40 73.69 10.34
N PHE A 14 13.85 74.59 11.22
CA PHE A 14 13.51 74.55 12.65
C PHE A 14 12.43 75.55 13.09
N PHE A 15 11.87 76.36 12.18
CA PHE A 15 10.86 77.38 12.53
C PHE A 15 9.50 77.26 11.80
N LEU A 16 9.27 76.19 11.03
CA LEU A 16 7.94 75.83 10.51
C LEU A 16 7.33 74.64 11.27
N LEU A 17 7.67 74.53 12.56
CA LEU A 17 7.21 73.50 13.49
C LEU A 17 6.65 74.12 14.78
N ALA A 18 5.80 75.15 14.68
CA ALA A 18 5.18 75.76 15.86
C ALA A 18 3.87 76.51 15.57
N GLY A 19 2.99 76.00 14.72
CA GLY A 19 1.70 76.65 14.52
C GLY A 19 0.79 76.04 13.47
N PHE A 20 0.40 74.78 13.60
CA PHE A 20 -0.85 74.26 13.03
C PHE A 20 -1.29 73.00 13.81
N LEU A 21 -1.59 73.22 15.09
CA LEU A 21 -2.49 72.36 15.87
C LEU A 21 -3.90 72.96 15.75
N THR A 22 -4.64 72.61 14.70
CA THR A 22 -6.11 72.70 14.69
C THR A 22 -6.68 71.74 13.64
N GLY A 23 -7.46 70.76 14.11
CA GLY A 23 -8.58 70.16 13.37
C GLY A 23 -8.25 69.24 12.19
N VAL A 24 -7.65 68.07 12.43
CA VAL A 24 -7.84 66.93 11.53
C VAL A 24 -9.02 66.12 12.06
N GLN A 25 -10.19 66.32 11.44
CA GLN A 25 -11.31 65.39 11.58
C GLN A 25 -10.81 63.99 11.22
N ALA A 26 -11.03 63.02 12.11
CA ALA A 26 -10.76 61.61 11.83
C ALA A 26 -11.54 61.22 10.56
N ALA A 27 -10.82 61.01 9.47
CA ALA A 27 -11.38 60.33 8.31
C ALA A 27 -11.99 59.01 8.80
N PRO A 28 -13.20 58.62 8.35
CA PRO A 28 -13.74 57.31 8.71
C PRO A 28 -12.66 56.28 8.37
N LYS A 29 -12.26 55.46 9.36
CA LYS A 29 -11.31 54.36 9.15
C LYS A 29 -11.77 53.64 7.89
N ALA A 30 -11.07 53.86 6.78
CA ALA A 30 -11.31 53.12 5.58
C ALA A 30 -11.17 51.67 6.00
N LYS A 31 -12.27 50.91 5.94
CA LYS A 31 -12.18 49.46 6.11
C LYS A 31 -11.04 49.04 5.20
N SER A 32 -9.96 48.52 5.78
CA SER A 32 -8.83 48.08 4.97
C SER A 32 -9.39 47.15 3.92
N VAL A 33 -8.84 47.19 2.71
CA VAL A 33 -9.28 46.34 1.59
C VAL A 33 -9.31 44.84 2.00
N ASP A 34 -8.59 44.48 3.07
CA ASP A 34 -8.56 43.16 3.72
C ASP A 34 -9.78 42.82 4.61
N GLN A 35 -10.71 43.75 4.87
CA GLN A 35 -11.92 43.51 5.69
C GLN A 35 -13.15 43.11 4.86
N ASP A 36 -13.07 43.13 3.54
CA ASP A 36 -14.13 42.61 2.68
C ASP A 36 -13.99 41.08 2.57
N PRO A 37 -14.95 40.29 3.10
CA PRO A 37 -14.92 38.83 3.02
C PRO A 37 -14.81 38.32 1.58
N GLY A 38 -15.33 39.07 0.60
CA GLY A 38 -15.23 38.74 -0.82
C GLY A 38 -13.79 38.89 -1.34
N VAL A 39 -13.11 39.96 -0.97
CA VAL A 39 -11.70 40.21 -1.36
C VAL A 39 -10.76 39.20 -0.70
N LEU A 40 -10.97 38.92 0.59
CA LEU A 40 -10.20 37.92 1.34
C LEU A 40 -10.37 36.51 0.76
N SER A 41 -11.61 36.13 0.41
CA SER A 41 -11.91 34.85 -0.25
C SER A 41 -11.19 34.74 -1.59
N ILE A 42 -11.26 35.77 -2.45
CA ILE A 42 -10.57 35.80 -3.75
C ILE A 42 -9.05 35.70 -3.58
N ARG A 43 -8.47 36.33 -2.56
CA ARG A 43 -7.03 36.29 -2.28
C ARG A 43 -6.56 34.91 -1.80
N LEU A 44 -7.33 34.27 -0.92
CA LEU A 44 -7.09 32.89 -0.47
C LEU A 44 -7.22 31.91 -1.64
N GLN A 45 -8.25 32.05 -2.47
CA GLN A 45 -8.44 31.26 -3.68
C GLN A 45 -7.26 31.41 -4.65
N ARG A 46 -6.84 32.64 -4.95
CA ARG A 46 -5.67 32.89 -5.81
C ARG A 46 -4.38 32.30 -5.25
N SER A 47 -4.18 32.38 -3.93
CA SER A 47 -2.98 31.83 -3.28
C SER A 47 -2.97 30.30 -3.31
N LEU A 48 -4.12 29.65 -3.10
CA LEU A 48 -4.27 28.19 -3.20
C LEU A 48 -4.22 27.68 -4.64
N LEU A 49 -4.74 28.44 -5.62
CA LEU A 49 -4.68 28.12 -7.06
C LEU A 49 -3.29 28.35 -7.66
N GLY A 50 -2.47 29.22 -7.05
CA GLY A 50 -1.06 29.42 -7.42
C GLY A 50 -0.12 28.36 -6.84
N TYR A 51 -0.61 27.52 -5.93
CA TYR A 51 0.12 26.36 -5.42
C TYR A 51 -0.11 25.17 -6.34
N ASP A 52 0.95 24.68 -6.96
CA ASP A 52 0.90 23.43 -7.71
C ASP A 52 0.79 22.25 -6.71
N VAL A 53 -0.44 21.92 -6.31
CA VAL A 53 -0.76 20.76 -5.46
C VAL A 53 -0.42 19.41 -6.12
N ASN A 54 0.03 19.44 -7.38
CA ASN A 54 0.60 18.30 -8.10
C ASN A 54 2.08 18.55 -8.41
N MET A 55 2.86 19.21 -7.53
CA MET A 55 4.31 19.34 -7.73
C MET A 55 4.95 17.95 -7.95
N LEU A 56 5.11 17.63 -9.22
CA LEU A 56 5.88 16.52 -9.80
C LEU A 56 7.34 16.56 -9.34
N GLU A 57 7.77 17.67 -8.71
CA GLU A 57 9.13 17.90 -8.25
C GLU A 57 9.49 17.20 -6.94
N LYS A 58 8.51 16.87 -6.07
CA LYS A 58 8.79 16.20 -4.77
C LYS A 58 8.52 14.69 -4.79
N HIS A 59 7.53 14.25 -5.55
CA HIS A 59 7.10 12.85 -5.59
C HIS A 59 6.86 12.40 -7.03
N VAL A 60 7.59 11.37 -7.49
CA VAL A 60 7.19 10.59 -8.68
C VAL A 60 6.01 9.71 -8.23
N ILE A 61 4.80 10.27 -8.28
CA ILE A 61 3.56 9.56 -7.97
C ILE A 61 3.13 8.84 -9.23
N ASP A 62 3.23 7.51 -9.23
CA ASP A 62 2.64 6.71 -10.29
C ASP A 62 1.16 6.44 -9.99
N PHE A 63 0.26 7.13 -10.68
CA PHE A 63 -1.18 7.13 -10.41
C PHE A 63 -1.89 5.81 -10.74
N TYR A 64 -1.18 4.79 -11.24
CA TYR A 64 -1.81 3.50 -11.43
C TYR A 64 -2.08 2.86 -10.07
N PHE A 65 -3.33 2.48 -9.86
CA PHE A 65 -3.71 1.60 -8.76
C PHE A 65 -3.36 0.17 -9.14
N SER A 66 -2.51 -0.55 -8.39
CA SER A 66 -2.37 -2.01 -8.59
C SER A 66 -3.12 -2.75 -7.49
N PRO A 67 -4.15 -3.57 -7.81
CA PRO A 67 -4.84 -4.37 -6.80
C PRO A 67 -3.90 -5.30 -6.03
N VAL A 68 -2.84 -5.82 -6.66
CA VAL A 68 -1.82 -6.64 -5.97
C VAL A 68 -1.13 -5.83 -4.87
N HIS A 69 -0.70 -4.61 -5.17
CA HIS A 69 0.01 -3.74 -4.24
C HIS A 69 -0.93 -3.28 -3.12
N ALA A 70 -2.11 -2.78 -3.47
CA ALA A 70 -3.12 -2.32 -2.51
C ALA A 70 -3.55 -3.42 -1.54
N MET A 71 -3.87 -4.60 -2.06
CA MET A 71 -4.30 -5.72 -1.23
C MET A 71 -3.16 -6.27 -0.36
N SER A 72 -1.91 -6.17 -0.83
CA SER A 72 -0.74 -6.51 0.01
C SER A 72 -0.60 -5.56 1.20
N VAL A 73 -0.75 -4.25 0.96
CA VAL A 73 -0.73 -3.23 2.02
C VAL A 73 -1.86 -3.49 3.02
N TYR A 74 -3.10 -3.66 2.55
CA TYR A 74 -4.24 -3.98 3.41
C TYR A 74 -4.03 -5.25 4.23
N ARG A 75 -3.49 -6.32 3.62
CA ARG A 75 -3.18 -7.57 4.33
C ARG A 75 -2.22 -7.31 5.49
N GLU A 76 -1.10 -6.62 5.27
CA GLU A 76 -0.11 -6.40 6.32
C GLU A 76 -0.59 -5.41 7.38
N LEU A 77 -1.37 -4.38 7.02
CA LEU A 77 -2.02 -3.50 7.99
C LEU A 77 -3.00 -4.25 8.89
N LEU A 78 -3.77 -5.18 8.33
CA LEU A 78 -4.68 -6.03 9.09
C LEU A 78 -3.90 -6.98 10.02
N GLN A 79 -2.82 -7.61 9.54
CA GLN A 79 -1.97 -8.44 10.39
C GLN A 79 -1.34 -7.64 11.53
N TRP A 80 -0.85 -6.42 11.24
CA TRP A 80 -0.35 -5.50 12.25
C TRP A 80 -1.42 -5.12 13.27
N ALA A 81 -2.63 -4.76 12.82
CA ALA A 81 -3.76 -4.42 13.69
C ALA A 81 -4.17 -5.60 14.58
N GLY A 82 -4.10 -6.83 14.06
CA GLY A 82 -4.36 -8.05 14.83
C GLY A 82 -3.30 -8.34 15.91
N ALA A 83 -2.03 -8.02 15.62
CA ALA A 83 -0.91 -8.22 16.55
C ALA A 83 -0.79 -7.13 17.63
N ASN A 84 -1.40 -5.96 17.44
CA ASN A 84 -1.25 -4.80 18.33
C ASN A 84 -2.57 -4.40 19.03
N PRO A 85 -3.19 -5.27 19.85
CA PRO A 85 -4.51 -5.01 20.43
C PRO A 85 -4.52 -3.89 21.49
N LYS A 86 -3.36 -3.52 22.05
CA LYS A 86 -3.23 -2.50 23.10
C LYS A 86 -3.49 -1.09 22.59
N GLU A 87 -3.35 -0.86 21.28
CA GLU A 87 -3.52 0.45 20.64
C GLU A 87 -4.88 0.57 19.97
N LYS A 88 -5.93 0.42 20.77
CA LYS A 88 -7.30 0.29 20.25
C LYS A 88 -7.67 1.40 19.26
N ALA A 89 -7.35 2.66 19.56
CA ALA A 89 -7.70 3.79 18.68
C ALA A 89 -7.02 3.72 17.31
N VAL A 90 -5.68 3.61 17.28
CA VAL A 90 -4.91 3.52 16.02
C VAL A 90 -5.32 2.28 15.22
N ARG A 91 -5.50 1.14 15.91
CA ARG A 91 -5.98 -0.10 15.31
C ARG A 91 -7.35 0.08 14.67
N ASP A 92 -8.31 0.66 15.38
CA ASP A 92 -9.67 0.84 14.89
C ASP A 92 -9.71 1.79 13.69
N ASP A 93 -8.88 2.84 13.69
CA ASP A 93 -8.76 3.75 12.54
C ASP A 93 -8.12 3.08 11.32
N VAL A 94 -7.07 2.26 11.51
CA VAL A 94 -6.45 1.48 10.42
C VAL A 94 -7.43 0.46 9.85
N VAL A 95 -8.15 -0.27 10.71
CA VAL A 95 -9.16 -1.25 10.26
C VAL A 95 -10.31 -0.54 9.53
N ALA A 96 -10.75 0.62 10.01
CA ALA A 96 -11.75 1.43 9.33
C ALA A 96 -11.28 1.89 7.94
N MET A 97 -10.05 2.42 7.84
CA MET A 97 -9.44 2.77 6.56
C MET A 97 -9.44 1.58 5.59
N VAL A 98 -8.93 0.44 6.02
CA VAL A 98 -8.88 -0.77 5.17
C VAL A 98 -10.29 -1.21 4.76
N ARG A 99 -11.27 -1.12 5.65
CA ARG A 99 -12.67 -1.43 5.34
C ARG A 99 -13.23 -0.52 4.25
N GLU A 100 -13.10 0.80 4.39
CA GLU A 100 -13.64 1.74 3.40
C GLU A 100 -12.93 1.58 2.04
N GLY A 101 -11.61 1.37 2.05
CA GLY A 101 -10.84 1.09 0.85
C GLY A 101 -11.26 -0.22 0.17
N MET A 102 -11.52 -1.28 0.96
CA MET A 102 -12.03 -2.55 0.44
C MET A 102 -13.44 -2.41 -0.16
N VAL A 103 -14.32 -1.63 0.46
CA VAL A 103 -15.65 -1.33 -0.08
C VAL A 103 -15.52 -0.61 -1.41
N ALA A 104 -14.66 0.41 -1.50
CA ALA A 104 -14.39 1.14 -2.73
C ALA A 104 -13.86 0.21 -3.83
N VAL A 105 -12.87 -0.65 -3.52
CA VAL A 105 -12.34 -1.63 -4.47
C VAL A 105 -13.43 -2.58 -4.97
N ILE A 106 -14.30 -3.09 -4.09
CA ILE A 106 -15.39 -3.99 -4.50
C ILE A 106 -16.40 -3.27 -5.37
N ARG A 107 -16.81 -2.05 -4.99
CA ARG A 107 -17.71 -1.18 -5.76
C ARG A 107 -17.13 -0.89 -7.15
N ASP A 108 -15.88 -0.47 -7.21
CA ASP A 108 -15.27 0.14 -8.41
C ASP A 108 -14.61 -0.88 -9.34
N SER A 109 -14.32 -2.08 -8.86
CA SER A 109 -13.85 -3.18 -9.72
C SER A 109 -14.91 -3.71 -10.66
N GLY A 110 -16.20 -3.32 -10.51
CA GLY A 110 -17.19 -3.31 -11.59
C GLY A 110 -17.32 -4.61 -12.42
N ALA A 111 -17.00 -5.77 -11.86
CA ALA A 111 -16.91 -7.01 -12.65
C ALA A 111 -18.27 -7.63 -13.01
N GLY A 112 -19.39 -6.95 -12.71
CA GLY A 112 -20.66 -7.05 -13.43
C GLY A 112 -21.06 -8.45 -13.91
N LEU A 113 -20.92 -9.48 -13.08
CA LEU A 113 -21.57 -10.76 -13.28
C LEU A 113 -22.90 -10.70 -12.53
N ALA A 114 -24.00 -10.72 -13.27
CA ALA A 114 -25.33 -10.85 -12.67
C ALA A 114 -25.36 -12.11 -11.82
N LEU A 115 -25.71 -11.98 -10.53
CA LEU A 115 -26.04 -13.12 -9.70
C LEU A 115 -27.50 -13.50 -9.94
N PRO A 116 -27.81 -14.74 -10.33
CA PRO A 116 -29.17 -15.24 -10.27
C PRO A 116 -29.67 -15.19 -8.81
N GLY A 117 -30.72 -14.41 -8.54
CA GLY A 117 -31.42 -14.38 -7.24
C GLY A 117 -30.93 -13.36 -6.20
N TRP A 118 -30.29 -12.25 -6.60
CA TRP A 118 -30.00 -11.14 -5.68
C TRP A 118 -30.77 -9.87 -6.07
N ASP A 119 -31.72 -9.46 -5.21
CA ASP A 119 -32.64 -8.34 -5.44
C ASP A 119 -32.28 -7.05 -4.64
N GLY A 120 -31.03 -6.93 -4.15
CA GLY A 120 -30.58 -5.74 -3.41
C GLY A 120 -30.11 -4.59 -4.31
N PRO A 121 -30.21 -3.32 -3.89
CA PRO A 121 -29.62 -2.21 -4.63
C PRO A 121 -28.09 -2.30 -4.61
N GLY A 122 -27.50 -2.52 -5.77
CA GLY A 122 -26.04 -2.61 -5.99
C GLY A 122 -25.59 -4.01 -6.39
N GLN A 123 -25.24 -4.19 -7.66
CA GLN A 123 -24.45 -5.34 -8.11
C GLN A 123 -22.96 -4.97 -8.08
N PRO A 124 -22.17 -5.50 -7.13
CA PRO A 124 -20.75 -5.64 -7.43
C PRO A 124 -20.18 -6.92 -6.79
N ILE A 125 -19.93 -7.93 -7.62
CA ILE A 125 -18.99 -8.99 -7.25
C ILE A 125 -17.75 -8.80 -8.10
N SER A 126 -16.62 -8.62 -7.42
CA SER A 126 -15.35 -8.16 -7.95
C SER A 126 -14.38 -9.29 -8.29
N MET A 127 -13.59 -9.11 -9.35
CA MET A 127 -12.31 -9.78 -9.53
C MET A 127 -11.18 -8.78 -9.33
N ALA A 128 -10.10 -9.18 -8.67
CA ALA A 128 -8.89 -8.37 -8.58
C ALA A 128 -8.14 -8.34 -9.93
N TYR A 129 -8.05 -7.15 -10.54
CA TYR A 129 -7.28 -6.94 -11.78
C TYR A 129 -5.77 -6.96 -11.54
N ALA A 130 -5.01 -7.24 -12.59
CA ALA A 130 -3.56 -7.32 -12.53
C ALA A 130 -2.88 -5.94 -12.63
N LEU A 131 -3.42 -5.04 -13.45
CA LEU A 131 -2.74 -3.80 -13.84
C LEU A 131 -3.33 -2.58 -13.15
N SER A 132 -4.62 -2.30 -13.38
CA SER A 132 -5.30 -1.22 -12.67
C SER A 132 -6.80 -1.36 -12.59
N LEU A 133 -7.41 -0.70 -11.61
CA LEU A 133 -8.85 -0.46 -11.66
C LEU A 133 -9.11 0.48 -12.84
N PRO A 134 -10.08 0.15 -13.73
CA PRO A 134 -10.34 0.94 -14.94
C PRO A 134 -10.50 2.45 -14.69
N ARG A 135 -11.03 2.80 -13.51
CA ARG A 135 -11.22 4.18 -13.05
C ARG A 135 -9.92 4.98 -12.87
N TYR A 136 -8.81 4.34 -12.49
CA TYR A 136 -7.54 5.00 -12.19
C TYR A 136 -6.49 4.82 -13.30
N ALA A 137 -6.89 4.30 -14.47
CA ALA A 137 -5.98 4.04 -15.59
C ALA A 137 -5.79 5.25 -16.52
N GLN A 138 -6.61 6.29 -16.40
CA GLN A 138 -6.55 7.50 -17.22
C GLN A 138 -6.38 8.73 -16.34
N LYS A 139 -5.57 9.70 -16.78
CA LYS A 139 -5.52 11.02 -16.16
C LYS A 139 -6.89 11.69 -16.36
N PRO A 140 -7.58 12.11 -15.29
CA PRO A 140 -8.88 12.77 -15.43
C PRO A 140 -8.74 14.06 -16.25
N ASP A 141 -9.57 14.24 -17.29
CA ASP A 141 -9.73 15.54 -17.94
C ASP A 141 -10.95 16.23 -17.35
N PHE A 142 -10.69 17.10 -16.38
CA PHE A 142 -11.71 17.86 -15.66
C PHE A 142 -12.50 18.82 -16.57
N ASN A 143 -11.98 19.14 -17.77
CA ASN A 143 -12.70 19.93 -18.77
C ASN A 143 -13.63 19.08 -19.65
N ASN A 144 -13.57 17.76 -19.53
CA ASN A 144 -14.38 16.83 -20.31
C ASN A 144 -15.10 15.83 -19.39
N PRO A 145 -16.35 16.12 -18.98
CA PRO A 145 -17.15 15.23 -18.11
C PRO A 145 -17.35 13.81 -18.66
N ALA A 146 -17.15 13.59 -19.96
CA ALA A 146 -17.21 12.25 -20.56
C ALA A 146 -15.95 11.40 -20.29
N THR A 147 -14.84 12.01 -19.90
CA THR A 147 -13.63 11.32 -19.39
C THR A 147 -13.73 11.02 -17.90
N LEU A 148 -14.61 11.74 -17.19
CA LEU A 148 -14.99 11.47 -15.81
C LEU A 148 -16.05 10.36 -15.70
N LYS A 149 -16.69 10.01 -16.82
CA LYS A 149 -17.69 8.94 -16.94
C LYS A 149 -17.06 7.65 -17.46
N TRP A 150 -17.47 6.55 -16.87
CA TRP A 150 -17.00 5.22 -17.25
C TRP A 150 -17.40 4.85 -18.68
N ARG A 151 -16.43 4.35 -19.47
CA ARG A 151 -16.70 3.65 -20.73
C ARG A 151 -16.54 2.16 -20.51
N ARG A 152 -17.60 1.40 -20.81
CA ARG A 152 -17.59 -0.06 -20.76
C ARG A 152 -16.48 -0.69 -21.61
N SER A 153 -16.09 0.00 -22.68
CA SER A 153 -14.99 -0.34 -23.58
C SER A 153 -13.59 -0.08 -23.02
N ASP A 154 -13.44 0.71 -21.96
CA ASP A 154 -12.12 0.96 -21.35
C ASP A 154 -11.74 -0.17 -20.38
N GLY A 155 -12.73 -0.97 -19.97
CA GLY A 155 -12.57 -2.17 -19.16
C GLY A 155 -12.23 -3.44 -19.96
N ASP A 156 -11.66 -3.33 -21.17
CA ASP A 156 -11.47 -4.45 -22.13
C ASP A 156 -10.07 -5.08 -22.13
N LYS A 157 -9.25 -4.84 -21.10
CA LYS A 157 -8.08 -5.68 -20.81
C LYS A 157 -8.19 -6.24 -19.41
N ARG A 158 -9.21 -7.06 -19.16
CA ARG A 158 -9.55 -7.65 -17.84
C ARG A 158 -8.57 -8.76 -17.47
N VAL A 159 -7.32 -8.37 -17.36
CA VAL A 159 -6.24 -9.26 -17.00
C VAL A 159 -6.30 -9.53 -15.51
N VAL A 160 -6.29 -10.81 -15.14
CA VAL A 160 -6.13 -11.26 -13.74
C VAL A 160 -4.85 -12.07 -13.63
N THR A 161 -4.20 -11.98 -12.47
CA THR A 161 -3.06 -12.82 -12.13
C THR A 161 -3.40 -13.67 -10.89
N PRO A 162 -2.73 -14.81 -10.70
CA PRO A 162 -2.85 -15.59 -9.46
C PRO A 162 -2.53 -14.73 -8.23
N GLY A 163 -1.54 -13.84 -8.38
CA GLY A 163 -1.12 -12.91 -7.35
C GLY A 163 -2.20 -11.91 -6.93
N SER A 164 -2.92 -11.31 -7.89
CA SER A 164 -3.97 -10.33 -7.59
C SER A 164 -5.13 -10.97 -6.85
N ILE A 165 -5.55 -12.15 -7.33
CA ILE A 165 -6.60 -12.95 -6.70
C ILE A 165 -6.19 -13.35 -5.28
N GLY A 166 -4.97 -13.89 -5.12
CA GLY A 166 -4.43 -14.32 -3.84
C GLY A 166 -4.39 -13.22 -2.78
N GLN A 167 -3.86 -12.05 -3.14
CA GLN A 167 -3.80 -10.92 -2.21
C GLN A 167 -5.19 -10.40 -1.85
N SER A 168 -6.10 -10.32 -2.81
CA SER A 168 -7.47 -9.89 -2.54
C SER A 168 -8.21 -10.84 -1.60
N MET A 169 -8.06 -12.16 -1.83
CA MET A 169 -8.60 -13.18 -0.93
C MET A 169 -8.03 -13.05 0.49
N ALA A 170 -6.71 -12.90 0.62
CA ALA A 170 -6.04 -12.74 1.91
C ALA A 170 -6.58 -11.53 2.69
N ALA A 171 -6.61 -10.36 2.05
CA ALA A 171 -7.04 -9.12 2.68
C ALA A 171 -8.52 -9.17 3.12
N LYS A 172 -9.43 -9.66 2.25
CA LYS A 172 -10.85 -9.81 2.60
C LYS A 172 -11.06 -10.81 3.73
N ALA A 173 -10.39 -11.96 3.67
CA ALA A 173 -10.52 -12.98 4.69
C ALA A 173 -10.03 -12.49 6.07
N LEU A 174 -8.92 -11.76 6.10
CA LEU A 174 -8.41 -11.12 7.31
C LEU A 174 -9.34 -10.02 7.82
N LEU A 175 -9.87 -9.18 6.94
CA LEU A 175 -10.78 -8.10 7.33
C LEU A 175 -12.03 -8.64 8.03
N ILE A 176 -12.65 -9.69 7.49
CA ILE A 176 -13.80 -10.38 8.11
C ILE A 176 -13.43 -10.96 9.49
N ARG A 177 -12.18 -11.43 9.67
CA ARG A 177 -11.70 -11.96 10.94
C ARG A 177 -11.40 -10.88 11.98
N ILE A 178 -10.95 -9.70 11.56
CA ILE A 178 -10.42 -8.67 12.46
C ILE A 178 -11.45 -7.61 12.78
N ASP A 179 -12.24 -7.16 11.80
CA ASP A 179 -13.19 -6.06 12.02
C ASP A 179 -14.46 -6.56 12.72
N ARG A 180 -14.54 -6.28 14.03
CA ARG A 180 -15.69 -6.62 14.89
C ARG A 180 -16.62 -5.44 15.13
N SER A 181 -16.35 -4.28 14.53
CA SER A 181 -17.23 -3.12 14.64
C SER A 181 -18.59 -3.38 13.99
N GLU A 182 -19.60 -2.57 14.30
CA GLU A 182 -20.91 -2.66 13.66
C GLU A 182 -20.83 -2.44 12.14
N ALA A 183 -19.96 -1.54 11.68
CA ALA A 183 -19.70 -1.35 10.25
C ALA A 183 -19.04 -2.59 9.63
N GLY A 184 -18.08 -3.20 10.33
CA GLY A 184 -17.47 -4.47 9.93
C GLY A 184 -18.48 -5.60 9.77
N LYS A 185 -19.36 -5.79 10.76
CA LYS A 185 -20.45 -6.78 10.72
C LYS A 185 -21.41 -6.55 9.55
N ARG A 186 -21.77 -5.30 9.27
CA ARG A 186 -22.62 -4.93 8.12
C ARG A 186 -21.96 -5.25 6.78
N ASN A 187 -20.66 -5.03 6.64
CA ASN A 187 -19.92 -5.24 5.38
C ASN A 187 -19.35 -6.66 5.22
N ALA A 188 -19.27 -7.46 6.29
CA ALA A 188 -18.73 -8.82 6.23
C ALA A 188 -19.43 -9.74 5.22
N PRO A 189 -20.77 -9.72 5.04
CA PRO A 189 -21.44 -10.49 3.99
C PRO A 189 -20.99 -10.10 2.58
N LEU A 190 -20.77 -8.81 2.31
CA LEU A 190 -20.26 -8.31 1.03
C LEU A 190 -18.86 -8.87 0.76
N PHE A 191 -17.95 -8.76 1.74
CA PHE A 191 -16.59 -9.26 1.64
C PHE A 191 -16.55 -10.78 1.44
N LEU A 192 -17.40 -11.51 2.17
CA LEU A 192 -17.51 -12.96 2.06
C LEU A 192 -18.04 -13.39 0.69
N ALA A 193 -19.07 -12.72 0.17
CA ALA A 193 -19.60 -12.99 -1.16
C ALA A 193 -18.56 -12.74 -2.26
N SER A 194 -17.81 -11.63 -2.15
CA SER A 194 -16.72 -11.28 -3.07
C SER A 194 -15.61 -12.33 -3.09
N VAL A 195 -15.07 -12.71 -1.92
CA VAL A 195 -13.97 -13.68 -1.86
C VAL A 195 -14.38 -15.08 -2.34
N LEU A 196 -15.63 -15.50 -2.08
CA LEU A 196 -16.14 -16.79 -2.55
C LEU A 196 -16.40 -16.80 -4.06
N GLN A 197 -16.74 -15.66 -4.68
CA GLN A 197 -16.74 -15.57 -6.14
C GLN A 197 -15.33 -15.72 -6.70
N GLU A 198 -14.34 -15.03 -6.14
CA GLU A 198 -12.96 -15.15 -6.61
C GLU A 198 -12.50 -16.61 -6.55
N LEU A 199 -12.87 -17.34 -5.49
CA LEU A 199 -12.62 -18.78 -5.39
C LEU A 199 -13.40 -19.58 -6.43
N GLU A 200 -14.66 -19.26 -6.68
CA GLU A 200 -15.47 -19.95 -7.69
C GLU A 200 -14.89 -19.74 -9.09
N ILE A 201 -14.49 -18.52 -9.43
CA ILE A 201 -13.86 -18.20 -10.71
C ILE A 201 -12.55 -18.95 -10.86
N LEU A 202 -11.71 -18.93 -9.82
CA LEU A 202 -10.47 -19.67 -9.77
C LEU A 202 -10.76 -21.17 -9.97
N SER A 203 -11.66 -21.74 -9.18
CA SER A 203 -11.87 -23.18 -9.12
C SER A 203 -12.63 -23.77 -10.31
N SER A 204 -13.71 -23.13 -10.74
CA SER A 204 -14.53 -23.58 -11.88
C SER A 204 -13.83 -23.38 -13.22
N ARG A 205 -12.75 -22.59 -13.27
CA ARG A 205 -12.15 -22.18 -14.54
C ARG A 205 -10.65 -22.45 -14.67
N LEU A 206 -9.94 -22.74 -13.58
CA LEU A 206 -8.54 -23.22 -13.62
C LEU A 206 -8.37 -24.73 -13.53
N PHE A 207 -9.28 -25.44 -12.84
CA PHE A 207 -9.11 -26.88 -12.58
C PHE A 207 -10.04 -27.79 -13.38
N LEU A 208 -11.00 -27.23 -14.13
CA LEU A 208 -11.80 -28.01 -15.07
C LEU A 208 -11.04 -28.10 -16.40
N LYS A 209 -10.44 -29.28 -16.62
CA LYS A 209 -9.66 -29.72 -17.80
C LYS A 209 -10.28 -29.42 -19.17
N ASP A 210 -11.56 -29.04 -19.22
CA ASP A 210 -12.34 -28.93 -20.46
C ASP A 210 -12.49 -27.49 -20.98
N ARG A 211 -12.04 -26.45 -20.26
CA ARG A 211 -12.35 -25.03 -20.62
C ARG A 211 -11.18 -24.08 -20.75
N LEU A 212 -9.99 -24.46 -20.31
CA LEU A 212 -8.76 -23.77 -20.71
C LEU A 212 -8.17 -24.59 -21.85
N GLY A 213 -7.87 -23.96 -22.99
CA GLY A 213 -7.38 -24.65 -24.19
C GLY A 213 -6.14 -25.54 -23.96
N PRO A 214 -5.54 -26.11 -25.03
CA PRO A 214 -4.48 -27.13 -24.94
C PRO A 214 -3.32 -26.83 -23.96
N VAL A 215 -3.04 -25.55 -23.71
CA VAL A 215 -1.96 -25.01 -22.86
C VAL A 215 -2.18 -25.24 -21.36
N ALA A 216 -3.42 -25.38 -20.89
CA ALA A 216 -3.72 -25.60 -19.46
C ALA A 216 -3.85 -27.08 -19.07
N LYS A 217 -3.60 -28.00 -20.01
CA LYS A 217 -3.45 -29.43 -19.69
C LYS A 217 -2.27 -29.71 -18.74
N GLY A 218 -1.38 -28.73 -18.53
CA GLY A 218 -0.21 -28.80 -17.64
C GLY A 218 -0.47 -28.64 -16.13
N GLY A 219 -1.72 -28.45 -15.68
CA GLY A 219 -2.07 -28.53 -14.25
C GLY A 219 -1.55 -27.40 -13.35
N HIS A 220 -1.11 -26.27 -13.92
CA HIS A 220 -0.71 -25.07 -13.16
C HIS A 220 -1.60 -23.87 -13.47
N VAL A 221 -1.61 -22.89 -12.57
CA VAL A 221 -2.31 -21.61 -12.79
C VAL A 221 -1.40 -20.68 -13.61
N PRO A 222 -1.79 -20.29 -14.84
CA PRO A 222 -0.99 -19.40 -15.68
C PRO A 222 -0.91 -17.99 -15.08
N GLU A 223 0.15 -17.26 -15.43
CA GLU A 223 0.45 -15.96 -14.85
C GLU A 223 -0.57 -14.89 -15.25
N ILE A 224 -0.97 -14.85 -16.52
CA ILE A 224 -1.83 -13.80 -17.06
C ILE A 224 -3.01 -14.43 -17.80
N MET A 225 -4.21 -14.14 -17.31
CA MET A 225 -5.47 -14.64 -17.87
C MET A 225 -6.44 -13.50 -18.16
N GLU A 226 -7.24 -13.65 -19.20
CA GLU A 226 -8.29 -12.71 -19.60
C GLU A 226 -9.61 -13.44 -19.92
N PRO A 227 -10.79 -12.95 -19.48
CA PRO A 227 -12.07 -13.52 -19.87
C PRO A 227 -12.28 -13.42 -21.38
N ASP A 228 -12.72 -14.49 -22.03
CA ASP A 228 -12.89 -14.55 -23.49
C ASP A 228 -14.25 -14.02 -24.00
N GLY A 229 -15.08 -13.47 -23.11
CA GLY A 229 -16.44 -13.01 -23.40
C GLY A 229 -17.50 -14.11 -23.60
N LYS A 230 -17.09 -15.38 -23.69
CA LYS A 230 -17.97 -16.56 -23.85
C LYS A 230 -18.10 -17.38 -22.56
N GLY A 231 -17.65 -16.82 -21.44
CA GLY A 231 -17.62 -17.49 -20.14
C GLY A 231 -16.39 -18.39 -19.93
N GLY A 232 -15.44 -18.39 -20.87
CA GLY A 232 -14.13 -19.01 -20.75
C GLY A 232 -13.03 -18.00 -20.44
N TRP A 233 -11.78 -18.46 -20.57
CA TRP A 233 -10.58 -17.65 -20.34
C TRP A 233 -9.56 -17.88 -21.45
N LYS A 234 -8.98 -16.79 -21.91
CA LYS A 234 -7.79 -16.76 -22.75
C LYS A 234 -6.56 -16.66 -21.86
N VAL A 235 -5.61 -17.57 -22.06
CA VAL A 235 -4.29 -17.49 -21.43
C VAL A 235 -3.43 -16.55 -22.28
N LEU A 236 -2.98 -15.45 -21.67
CA LEU A 236 -2.12 -14.46 -22.32
C LEU A 236 -0.65 -14.71 -22.03
N ASP A 237 -0.33 -15.17 -20.81
CA ASP A 237 1.00 -15.62 -20.42
C ASP A 237 0.87 -16.99 -19.72
N PRO A 238 1.32 -18.09 -20.36
CA PRO A 238 1.24 -19.42 -19.78
C PRO A 238 2.35 -19.70 -18.76
N ALA A 239 3.30 -18.78 -18.55
CA ALA A 239 4.32 -18.93 -17.52
C ALA A 239 3.70 -19.04 -16.13
N SER A 240 4.48 -19.51 -15.17
CA SER A 240 4.14 -19.44 -13.75
C SER A 240 5.24 -18.68 -13.03
N ARG A 241 4.86 -17.66 -12.23
CA ARG A 241 5.80 -16.91 -11.40
C ARG A 241 5.61 -17.27 -9.94
N LEU A 242 6.72 -17.57 -9.26
CA LEU A 242 6.71 -18.01 -7.87
C LEU A 242 5.98 -17.01 -6.94
N PRO A 243 6.18 -15.68 -7.04
CA PRO A 243 5.44 -14.72 -6.21
C PRO A 243 3.93 -14.82 -6.37
N SER A 244 3.44 -14.90 -7.62
CA SER A 244 2.00 -14.98 -7.92
C SER A 244 1.37 -16.26 -7.37
N GLN A 245 2.06 -17.40 -7.49
CA GLN A 245 1.59 -18.67 -6.92
C GLN A 245 1.66 -18.66 -5.38
N ALA A 246 2.70 -18.08 -4.80
CA ALA A 246 2.83 -17.93 -3.35
C ALA A 246 1.71 -17.06 -2.77
N PHE A 247 1.41 -15.93 -3.42
CA PHE A 247 0.29 -15.06 -3.03
C PHE A 247 -1.06 -15.75 -3.15
N LEU A 248 -1.27 -16.54 -4.21
CA LEU A 248 -2.48 -17.36 -4.35
C LEU A 248 -2.61 -18.38 -3.22
N LEU A 249 -1.54 -19.11 -2.92
CA LEU A 249 -1.49 -20.07 -1.82
C LEU A 249 -1.77 -19.40 -0.47
N GLN A 250 -1.21 -18.22 -0.23
CA GLN A 250 -1.44 -17.44 0.98
C GLN A 250 -2.91 -16.99 1.10
N GLY A 251 -3.51 -16.50 0.02
CA GLY A 251 -4.92 -16.11 -0.04
C GLY A 251 -5.85 -17.27 0.28
N LEU A 252 -5.62 -18.43 -0.34
CA LEU A 252 -6.37 -19.66 -0.08
C LEU A 252 -6.21 -20.14 1.36
N SER A 253 -5.02 -20.00 1.94
CA SER A 253 -4.76 -20.35 3.34
C SER A 253 -5.58 -19.47 4.30
N HIS A 254 -5.57 -18.15 4.11
CA HIS A 254 -6.38 -17.24 4.92
C HIS A 254 -7.89 -17.49 4.77
N LEU A 255 -8.36 -17.75 3.54
CA LEU A 255 -9.76 -18.11 3.29
C LEU A 255 -10.13 -19.43 3.97
N TYR A 256 -9.28 -20.45 3.88
CA TYR A 256 -9.50 -21.73 4.56
C TYR A 256 -9.60 -21.55 6.08
N GLY A 257 -8.69 -20.77 6.67
CA GLY A 257 -8.71 -20.43 8.10
C GLY A 257 -9.99 -19.69 8.51
N LEU A 258 -10.47 -18.74 7.68
CA LEU A 258 -11.74 -18.06 7.92
C LEU A 258 -12.93 -19.03 7.88
N LEU A 259 -13.03 -19.86 6.84
CA LEU A 259 -14.16 -20.80 6.66
C LEU A 259 -14.17 -21.92 7.71
N SER A 260 -13.00 -22.29 8.23
CA SER A 260 -12.85 -23.26 9.32
C SER A 260 -13.23 -22.66 10.69
N ALA A 261 -13.18 -21.34 10.83
CA ALA A 261 -13.53 -20.64 12.07
C ALA A 261 -15.06 -20.47 12.21
N ASN A 262 -15.74 -21.55 12.61
CA ASN A 262 -17.20 -21.62 12.76
C ASN A 262 -17.82 -20.45 13.55
N GLY A 263 -17.13 -19.94 14.58
CA GLY A 263 -17.62 -18.83 15.41
C GLY A 263 -17.66 -17.46 14.71
N VAL A 264 -16.95 -17.30 13.58
CA VAL A 264 -16.90 -16.05 12.82
C VAL A 264 -17.92 -16.06 11.69
N ILE A 265 -18.02 -17.17 10.95
CA ILE A 265 -18.83 -17.24 9.74
C ILE A 265 -20.30 -17.55 10.05
N LYS A 266 -20.59 -18.50 10.96
CA LYS A 266 -21.99 -18.90 11.23
C LYS A 266 -22.92 -17.72 11.56
N PRO A 267 -22.52 -16.72 12.38
CA PRO A 267 -23.36 -15.55 12.65
C PRO A 267 -23.66 -14.69 11.42
N LEU A 268 -22.78 -14.73 10.39
CA LEU A 268 -22.95 -13.99 9.15
C LEU A 268 -23.88 -14.70 8.16
N LEU A 269 -24.13 -16.00 8.36
CA LEU A 269 -24.93 -16.83 7.47
C LEU A 269 -26.29 -17.09 8.10
N GLY A 270 -27.27 -16.23 7.81
CA GLY A 270 -28.66 -16.34 8.29
C GLY A 270 -29.41 -17.64 7.94
N GLY A 271 -28.76 -18.59 7.27
CA GLY A 271 -29.28 -19.93 6.99
C GLY A 271 -28.21 -20.96 6.62
N GLY A 272 -26.95 -20.76 7.06
CA GLY A 272 -25.83 -21.68 6.80
C GLY A 272 -25.32 -21.74 5.34
N LYS A 273 -26.02 -21.07 4.40
CA LYS A 273 -25.68 -21.02 2.98
C LYS A 273 -25.13 -19.65 2.57
N VAL A 274 -24.19 -19.65 1.63
CA VAL A 274 -23.74 -18.46 0.87
C VAL A 274 -23.87 -18.77 -0.61
N ARG A 275 -24.58 -17.91 -1.35
CA ARG A 275 -24.81 -18.07 -2.79
C ARG A 275 -25.35 -19.47 -3.14
N GLY A 276 -26.32 -19.93 -2.35
CA GLY A 276 -26.99 -21.23 -2.53
C GLY A 276 -26.18 -22.46 -2.10
N ARG A 277 -24.93 -22.32 -1.69
CA ARG A 277 -24.04 -23.42 -1.29
C ARG A 277 -23.78 -23.43 0.22
N GLU A 278 -23.72 -24.62 0.82
CA GLU A 278 -23.41 -24.80 2.24
C GLU A 278 -21.96 -24.41 2.57
N LEU A 279 -21.72 -23.94 3.79
CA LEU A 279 -20.37 -23.59 4.25
C LEU A 279 -19.36 -24.75 4.10
N LYS A 280 -19.79 -26.00 4.38
CA LYS A 280 -18.95 -27.20 4.24
C LYS A 280 -18.48 -27.43 2.80
N ASP A 281 -19.30 -27.06 1.81
CA ASP A 281 -18.97 -27.25 0.40
C ASP A 281 -17.99 -26.18 -0.06
N TRP A 282 -18.13 -24.93 0.44
CA TRP A 282 -17.14 -23.88 0.25
C TRP A 282 -15.80 -24.27 0.87
N LEU A 283 -15.81 -24.77 2.11
CA LEU A 283 -14.60 -25.25 2.78
C LEU A 283 -13.93 -26.39 1.97
N GLY A 284 -14.70 -27.35 1.50
CA GLY A 284 -14.21 -28.44 0.65
C GLY A 284 -13.63 -27.95 -0.68
N LEU A 285 -14.25 -26.95 -1.32
CA LEU A 285 -13.74 -26.33 -2.53
C LEU A 285 -12.43 -25.58 -2.30
N THR A 286 -12.36 -24.76 -1.24
CA THR A 286 -11.14 -24.06 -0.84
C THR A 286 -10.02 -25.05 -0.60
N ARG A 287 -10.29 -26.15 0.13
CA ARG A 287 -9.29 -27.17 0.41
C ARG A 287 -8.73 -27.82 -0.85
N ARG A 288 -9.59 -28.31 -1.75
CA ARG A 288 -9.13 -28.93 -3.01
C ARG A 288 -8.33 -27.96 -3.88
N THR A 289 -8.76 -26.70 -3.93
CA THR A 289 -8.05 -25.65 -4.68
C THR A 289 -6.68 -25.40 -4.07
N LEU A 290 -6.61 -25.31 -2.74
CA LEU A 290 -5.38 -25.16 -1.98
C LEU A 290 -4.40 -26.33 -2.23
N ASP A 291 -4.88 -27.58 -2.14
CA ASP A 291 -4.07 -28.77 -2.40
C ASP A 291 -3.50 -28.75 -3.83
N THR A 292 -4.30 -28.34 -4.81
CA THR A 292 -3.88 -28.29 -6.21
C THR A 292 -2.84 -27.18 -6.46
N VAL A 293 -3.07 -25.97 -5.94
CA VAL A 293 -2.11 -24.86 -6.06
C VAL A 293 -0.79 -25.21 -5.38
N TYR A 294 -0.83 -25.82 -4.20
CA TYR A 294 0.37 -26.28 -3.51
C TYR A 294 1.12 -27.34 -4.31
N ALA A 295 0.43 -28.38 -4.77
CA ALA A 295 1.05 -29.44 -5.57
C ALA A 295 1.71 -28.88 -6.84
N SER A 296 1.02 -27.98 -7.54
CA SER A 296 1.57 -27.29 -8.71
C SER A 296 2.79 -26.44 -8.36
N LEU A 297 2.77 -25.73 -7.23
CA LEU A 297 3.91 -24.91 -6.80
C LEU A 297 5.13 -25.80 -6.52
N ILE A 298 4.97 -26.95 -5.87
CA ILE A 298 6.05 -27.90 -5.66
C ILE A 298 6.54 -28.49 -6.98
N GLU A 299 5.65 -29.03 -7.81
CA GLU A 299 6.01 -29.70 -9.08
C GLU A 299 6.76 -28.76 -10.04
N ARG A 300 6.35 -27.50 -10.12
CA ARG A 300 6.81 -26.55 -11.15
C ARG A 300 7.97 -25.68 -10.69
N HIS A 301 8.08 -25.41 -9.39
CA HIS A 301 9.08 -24.47 -8.88
C HIS A 301 10.09 -25.12 -7.94
N PHE A 302 9.78 -26.19 -7.21
CA PHE A 302 10.74 -26.75 -6.27
C PHE A 302 11.80 -27.58 -7.00
N ASP A 303 13.07 -27.24 -6.81
CA ASP A 303 14.21 -28.03 -7.24
C ASP A 303 14.74 -28.85 -6.05
N PRO A 304 14.49 -30.18 -6.01
CA PRO A 304 14.93 -31.02 -4.89
C PRO A 304 16.46 -31.09 -4.76
N ALA A 305 17.22 -30.84 -5.84
CA ALA A 305 18.67 -30.92 -5.80
C ALA A 305 19.30 -29.76 -5.02
N SER A 306 18.79 -28.54 -5.22
CA SER A 306 19.18 -27.38 -4.42
C SER A 306 18.43 -27.29 -3.08
N GLY A 307 17.25 -27.91 -2.99
CA GLY A 307 16.34 -27.75 -1.86
C GLY A 307 15.67 -26.36 -1.85
N SER A 308 15.55 -25.72 -3.00
CA SER A 308 15.04 -24.36 -3.15
C SER A 308 14.05 -24.24 -4.31
N PHE A 309 13.26 -23.17 -4.34
CA PHE A 309 12.32 -22.87 -5.40
C PHE A 309 12.98 -22.04 -6.52
N ALA A 310 12.57 -22.26 -7.76
CA ALA A 310 12.86 -21.39 -8.89
C ALA A 310 11.85 -20.24 -8.98
N SER A 311 12.31 -19.02 -9.22
CA SER A 311 11.45 -17.83 -9.34
C SER A 311 10.44 -17.91 -10.48
N HIS A 312 10.77 -18.63 -11.56
CA HIS A 312 9.98 -18.67 -12.78
C HIS A 312 9.87 -20.10 -13.30
N TYR A 313 8.77 -20.41 -13.97
CA TYR A 313 8.56 -21.65 -14.73
C TYR A 313 7.97 -21.31 -16.10
N GLN A 314 8.49 -21.94 -17.15
CA GLN A 314 7.94 -21.86 -18.51
C GLN A 314 7.55 -23.26 -18.97
N HIS A 315 6.37 -23.41 -19.58
CA HIS A 315 5.85 -24.72 -19.99
C HIS A 315 6.78 -25.49 -20.95
N ASP A 316 7.46 -24.76 -21.84
CA ASP A 316 8.37 -25.28 -22.85
C ASP A 316 9.82 -25.46 -22.34
N LYS A 317 10.23 -24.75 -21.29
CA LYS A 317 11.62 -24.74 -20.79
C LYS A 317 11.79 -25.34 -19.38
N GLY A 318 10.69 -25.63 -18.69
CA GLY A 318 10.71 -26.09 -17.31
C GLY A 318 10.99 -24.98 -16.29
N PRO A 319 11.43 -25.34 -15.07
CA PRO A 319 11.79 -24.37 -14.04
C PRO A 319 13.00 -23.53 -14.46
N GLY A 320 12.99 -22.27 -14.06
CA GLY A 320 14.13 -21.37 -14.21
C GLY A 320 15.32 -21.80 -13.35
N ASP A 321 16.48 -21.20 -13.63
CA ASP A 321 17.76 -21.57 -13.02
C ASP A 321 18.13 -20.76 -11.77
N ARG A 322 17.20 -19.94 -11.25
CA ARG A 322 17.48 -18.92 -10.24
C ARG A 322 16.35 -18.71 -9.25
N ILE A 323 16.71 -18.19 -8.09
CA ILE A 323 15.80 -17.71 -7.05
C ILE A 323 16.18 -16.30 -6.62
N MET A 324 15.22 -15.38 -6.68
CA MET A 324 15.32 -14.04 -6.09
C MET A 324 15.00 -14.10 -4.60
N LEU A 325 15.66 -13.28 -3.78
CA LEU A 325 15.42 -13.27 -2.33
C LEU A 325 13.99 -12.88 -1.98
N GLU A 326 13.41 -11.90 -2.67
CA GLU A 326 12.02 -11.47 -2.48
C GLU A 326 11.05 -12.63 -2.72
N ASP A 327 11.20 -13.34 -3.84
CA ASP A 327 10.38 -14.49 -4.18
C ASP A 327 10.51 -15.62 -3.15
N ALA A 328 11.72 -15.85 -2.63
CA ALA A 328 11.96 -16.78 -1.53
C ALA A 328 11.21 -16.36 -0.26
N SER A 329 11.16 -15.06 0.05
CA SER A 329 10.39 -14.55 1.20
C SER A 329 8.89 -14.69 1.02
N TYR A 330 8.38 -14.52 -0.20
CA TYR A 330 6.97 -14.69 -0.51
C TYR A 330 6.52 -16.14 -0.38
N VAL A 331 7.29 -17.10 -0.93
CA VAL A 331 6.95 -18.53 -0.78
C VAL A 331 7.04 -18.99 0.67
N VAL A 332 8.05 -18.54 1.43
CA VAL A 332 8.16 -18.86 2.86
C VAL A 332 6.99 -18.30 3.65
N GLY A 333 6.59 -17.05 3.42
CA GLY A 333 5.41 -16.47 4.07
C GLY A 333 4.09 -17.14 3.67
N ALA A 334 3.98 -17.67 2.45
CA ALA A 334 2.81 -18.43 2.01
C ALA A 334 2.74 -19.81 2.67
N LEU A 335 3.88 -20.51 2.77
CA LEU A 335 3.99 -21.78 3.47
C LEU A 335 3.71 -21.61 4.98
N ASP A 336 4.20 -20.54 5.58
CA ASP A 336 3.92 -20.21 6.97
C ASP A 336 2.42 -19.96 7.23
N ALA A 337 1.76 -19.18 6.38
CA ALA A 337 0.31 -18.98 6.47
C ALA A 337 -0.46 -20.30 6.36
N LEU A 338 0.06 -21.27 5.61
CA LEU A 338 -0.52 -22.61 5.49
C LEU A 338 -0.33 -23.44 6.77
N LEU A 339 0.84 -23.38 7.41
CA LEU A 339 1.10 -24.04 8.69
C LEU A 339 0.15 -23.54 9.79
N HIS A 340 -0.12 -22.24 9.81
CA HIS A 340 -0.99 -21.62 10.80
C HIS A 340 -2.48 -22.01 10.69
N VAL A 341 -2.94 -22.47 9.52
CA VAL A 341 -4.37 -22.78 9.30
C VAL A 341 -4.66 -24.28 9.23
N LEU A 342 -3.63 -25.11 9.06
CA LEU A 342 -3.77 -26.56 9.00
C LEU A 342 -3.32 -27.22 10.31
N PRO A 343 -4.04 -28.26 10.79
CA PRO A 343 -3.57 -29.05 11.92
C PRO A 343 -2.22 -29.73 11.65
N ASP A 344 -1.36 -29.89 12.66
CA ASP A 344 -0.02 -30.51 12.53
C ASP A 344 -0.04 -31.95 11.97
N LYS A 345 -1.17 -32.65 12.18
CA LYS A 345 -1.39 -34.00 11.66
C LYS A 345 -1.74 -34.05 10.17
N ASP A 346 -2.08 -32.91 9.57
CA ASP A 346 -2.38 -32.81 8.14
C ASP A 346 -1.12 -33.11 7.31
N PRO A 347 -1.16 -34.04 6.34
CA PRO A 347 -0.02 -34.33 5.49
C PRO A 347 0.54 -33.09 4.77
N LEU A 348 -0.35 -32.16 4.40
CA LEU A 348 0.03 -30.93 3.74
C LEU A 348 0.77 -29.99 4.69
N HIS A 349 0.39 -29.93 5.98
CA HIS A 349 1.14 -29.18 6.99
C HIS A 349 2.58 -29.70 7.08
N LYS A 350 2.77 -31.02 7.23
CA LYS A 350 4.11 -31.63 7.31
C LYS A 350 4.95 -31.34 6.07
N SER A 351 4.34 -31.44 4.89
CA SER A 351 5.03 -31.14 3.63
C SER A 351 5.39 -29.66 3.53
N ALA A 352 4.49 -28.74 3.89
CA ALA A 352 4.74 -27.30 3.87
C ALA A 352 5.90 -26.93 4.80
N ARG A 353 5.93 -27.51 6.02
CA ARG A 353 7.00 -27.31 6.99
C ARG A 353 8.37 -27.72 6.43
N ARG A 354 8.43 -28.90 5.82
CA ARG A 354 9.66 -29.39 5.17
C ARG A 354 10.16 -28.46 4.08
N HIS A 355 9.29 -28.00 3.18
CA HIS A 355 9.70 -27.12 2.08
C HIS A 355 10.08 -25.72 2.56
N LEU A 356 9.40 -25.20 3.59
CA LEU A 356 9.74 -23.92 4.23
C LEU A 356 11.16 -23.98 4.79
N LEU A 357 11.46 -25.00 5.61
CA LEU A 357 12.78 -25.18 6.22
C LEU A 357 13.86 -25.50 5.19
N SER A 358 13.53 -26.22 4.12
CA SER A 358 14.44 -26.47 2.99
C SER A 358 14.83 -25.16 2.30
N GLN A 359 13.85 -24.33 1.92
CA GLN A 359 14.09 -23.02 1.30
C GLN A 359 14.91 -22.11 2.21
N ALA A 360 14.56 -22.04 3.49
CA ALA A 360 15.30 -21.25 4.46
C ALA A 360 16.73 -21.76 4.68
N GLY A 361 16.91 -23.09 4.74
CA GLY A 361 18.21 -23.74 4.84
C GLY A 361 19.12 -23.43 3.64
N TYR A 362 18.56 -23.46 2.43
CA TYR A 362 19.26 -23.04 1.21
C TYR A 362 19.69 -21.58 1.28
N ILE A 363 18.78 -20.64 1.57
CA ILE A 363 19.12 -19.22 1.67
C ILE A 363 20.17 -18.97 2.75
N ARG A 364 20.02 -19.59 3.94
CA ARG A 364 21.00 -19.49 5.02
C ARG A 364 22.39 -19.94 4.58
N LYS A 365 22.49 -21.11 3.95
CA LYS A 365 23.74 -21.66 3.42
C LYS A 365 24.36 -20.70 2.41
N MET A 366 23.54 -20.13 1.53
CA MET A 366 24.01 -19.29 0.43
C MET A 366 24.41 -17.87 0.82
N LEU A 367 23.82 -17.31 1.89
CA LEU A 367 24.22 -16.02 2.44
C LEU A 367 25.65 -16.08 3.00
N GLY A 368 26.01 -17.17 3.68
CA GLY A 368 27.34 -17.38 4.27
C GLY A 368 27.77 -16.19 5.14
N SER A 369 29.07 -15.85 5.12
CA SER A 369 29.62 -14.62 5.73
C SER A 369 29.76 -13.45 4.75
N GLY A 370 29.45 -13.65 3.46
CA GLY A 370 29.77 -12.69 2.41
C GLY A 370 28.81 -11.51 2.37
N LYS A 371 29.36 -10.29 2.47
CA LYS A 371 28.67 -9.02 2.19
C LYS A 371 29.16 -8.45 0.85
N PRO A 372 28.33 -7.71 0.08
CA PRO A 372 26.94 -7.29 0.36
C PRO A 372 25.91 -8.37 -0.04
N ILE A 373 24.72 -8.34 0.57
CA ILE A 373 23.62 -9.29 0.26
C ILE A 373 23.27 -9.23 -1.23
N PRO A 374 23.20 -10.38 -1.94
CA PRO A 374 22.91 -10.40 -3.36
C PRO A 374 21.41 -10.24 -3.60
N ARG A 375 21.00 -9.98 -4.85
CA ARG A 375 19.59 -9.98 -5.24
C ARG A 375 18.96 -11.38 -5.16
N GLY A 376 19.77 -12.40 -5.39
CA GLY A 376 19.35 -13.79 -5.50
C GLY A 376 20.51 -14.72 -5.81
N PHE A 377 20.19 -15.95 -6.19
CA PHE A 377 21.16 -17.01 -6.42
C PHE A 377 20.79 -17.85 -7.65
N LEU A 378 21.80 -18.35 -8.37
CA LEU A 378 21.62 -19.46 -9.31
C LEU A 378 21.46 -20.77 -8.54
N LEU A 379 20.46 -21.59 -8.87
CA LEU A 379 20.15 -22.83 -8.16
C LEU A 379 21.24 -23.90 -8.35
N LYS A 380 21.82 -23.98 -9.55
CA LYS A 380 22.78 -25.03 -9.92
C LYS A 380 24.08 -24.99 -9.10
N ASN A 381 24.56 -23.80 -8.76
CA ASN A 381 25.87 -23.62 -8.14
C ASN A 381 25.88 -22.57 -7.01
N GLY A 382 24.74 -21.98 -6.68
CA GLY A 382 24.65 -20.94 -5.67
C GLY A 382 25.31 -19.62 -6.06
N ALA A 383 25.65 -19.40 -7.34
CA ALA A 383 26.31 -18.16 -7.73
C ALA A 383 25.42 -16.95 -7.41
N ARG A 384 26.02 -15.93 -6.77
CA ARG A 384 25.34 -14.73 -6.32
C ARG A 384 24.94 -13.85 -7.50
N LEU A 385 23.67 -13.50 -7.59
CA LEU A 385 23.17 -12.53 -8.56
C LEU A 385 23.46 -11.11 -8.05
N ARG A 386 24.30 -10.38 -8.78
CA ARG A 386 24.67 -9.01 -8.45
C ARG A 386 23.51 -8.06 -8.72
N SER A 387 23.39 -7.03 -7.88
CA SER A 387 22.56 -5.86 -8.14
C SER A 387 23.46 -4.66 -8.44
N LEU A 388 22.98 -3.74 -9.27
CA LEU A 388 23.66 -2.47 -9.53
C LEU A 388 23.63 -1.55 -8.30
N MET A 389 22.59 -1.69 -7.47
CA MET A 389 22.40 -0.93 -6.24
C MET A 389 22.13 -1.87 -5.06
N ARG A 390 22.59 -1.49 -3.87
CA ARG A 390 22.28 -2.22 -2.63
C ARG A 390 20.87 -1.84 -2.18
N ASP A 391 19.89 -2.59 -2.66
CA ASP A 391 18.47 -2.45 -2.32
C ASP A 391 18.18 -3.01 -0.92
N PHE A 392 17.27 -2.38 -0.18
CA PHE A 392 16.84 -2.83 1.14
C PHE A 392 15.82 -3.97 1.07
N SER A 393 15.15 -4.17 -0.07
CA SER A 393 14.22 -5.29 -0.23
C SER A 393 14.92 -6.65 -0.06
N TYR A 394 16.19 -6.76 -0.46
CA TYR A 394 16.99 -7.99 -0.34
C TYR A 394 17.32 -8.39 1.11
N PRO A 395 17.89 -7.51 1.96
CA PRO A 395 18.07 -7.80 3.38
C PRO A 395 16.75 -8.05 4.09
N VAL A 396 15.69 -7.28 3.80
CA VAL A 396 14.36 -7.48 4.39
C VAL A 396 13.81 -8.86 4.05
N ALA A 397 13.92 -9.27 2.79
CA ALA A 397 13.48 -10.58 2.34
C ALA A 397 14.30 -11.71 3.02
N ALA A 398 15.62 -11.59 3.06
CA ALA A 398 16.50 -12.56 3.73
C ALA A 398 16.17 -12.68 5.23
N MET A 399 16.05 -11.56 5.95
CA MET A 399 15.67 -11.56 7.37
C MET A 399 14.28 -12.16 7.57
N SER A 400 13.30 -11.83 6.73
CA SER A 400 11.95 -12.39 6.82
C SER A 400 11.96 -13.92 6.67
N VAL A 401 12.76 -14.46 5.74
CA VAL A 401 12.94 -15.92 5.60
C VAL A 401 13.54 -16.53 6.87
N MET A 402 14.58 -15.91 7.44
CA MET A 402 15.21 -16.43 8.66
C MET A 402 14.27 -16.38 9.87
N LEU A 403 13.56 -15.27 10.07
CA LEU A 403 12.63 -15.11 11.19
C LEU A 403 11.48 -16.11 11.13
N THR A 404 10.88 -16.28 9.95
CA THR A 404 9.80 -17.26 9.74
C THR A 404 10.30 -18.69 9.97
N ALA A 405 11.51 -19.00 9.52
CA ALA A 405 12.12 -20.30 9.74
C ALA A 405 12.45 -20.54 11.22
N GLU A 406 12.86 -19.50 11.96
CA GLU A 406 13.10 -19.58 13.40
C GLU A 406 11.81 -19.92 14.16
N GLU A 407 10.71 -19.24 13.87
CA GLU A 407 9.40 -19.53 14.48
C GLU A 407 8.94 -20.97 14.20
N THR A 408 9.34 -21.52 13.04
CA THR A 408 9.00 -22.90 12.64
C THR A 408 9.94 -23.96 13.22
N ALA A 409 11.24 -23.67 13.32
CA ALA A 409 12.28 -24.61 13.74
C ALA A 409 12.53 -24.58 15.25
N GLY A 410 12.60 -23.39 15.85
CA GLY A 410 12.84 -23.16 17.26
C GLY A 410 14.24 -23.56 17.77
N ASP A 411 15.22 -23.69 16.88
CA ASP A 411 16.57 -24.17 17.21
C ASP A 411 17.63 -23.06 17.34
N GLY A 412 17.24 -21.79 17.21
CA GLY A 412 18.11 -20.61 17.31
C GLY A 412 19.02 -20.36 16.10
N SER A 413 19.19 -21.34 15.21
CA SER A 413 20.17 -21.26 14.13
C SER A 413 19.80 -20.25 13.04
N TYR A 414 18.51 -19.96 12.88
CA TYR A 414 18.02 -18.92 11.97
C TYR A 414 17.97 -17.56 12.65
N ARG A 415 17.64 -17.51 13.96
CA ARG A 415 17.69 -16.31 14.79
C ARG A 415 19.06 -15.63 14.72
N GLU A 416 20.15 -16.38 14.89
CA GLU A 416 21.50 -15.82 14.82
C GLU A 416 21.81 -15.15 13.48
N VAL A 417 21.36 -15.76 12.37
CA VAL A 417 21.56 -15.22 11.02
C VAL A 417 20.75 -13.94 10.86
N ALA A 418 19.48 -13.92 11.28
CA ALA A 418 18.64 -12.73 11.25
C ALA A 418 19.25 -11.58 12.06
N ALA A 419 19.78 -11.86 13.26
CA ALA A 419 20.44 -10.87 14.11
C ALA A 419 21.68 -10.26 13.43
N ARG A 420 22.56 -11.11 12.85
CA ARG A 420 23.75 -10.64 12.12
C ARG A 420 23.39 -9.80 10.90
N LEU A 421 22.36 -10.19 10.15
CA LEU A 421 21.86 -9.41 9.02
C LEU A 421 21.38 -8.04 9.51
N TYR A 422 20.50 -8.01 10.52
CA TYR A 422 20.01 -6.76 11.08
C TYR A 422 21.14 -5.84 11.53
N GLU A 423 22.09 -6.32 12.33
CA GLU A 423 23.23 -5.54 12.83
C GLU A 423 24.08 -4.96 11.69
N SER A 424 24.18 -5.67 10.56
CA SER A 424 24.97 -5.22 9.43
C SER A 424 24.26 -4.29 8.44
N GLU A 425 22.94 -4.40 8.33
CA GLU A 425 22.14 -3.69 7.34
C GLU A 425 21.42 -2.49 7.95
N HIS A 426 21.04 -2.56 9.24
CA HIS A 426 20.36 -1.49 9.94
C HIS A 426 21.10 -0.14 9.84
N PRO A 427 22.42 -0.03 10.14
CA PRO A 427 23.11 1.26 10.07
C PRO A 427 23.20 1.85 8.65
N VAL A 428 23.06 1.01 7.63
CA VAL A 428 23.19 1.41 6.22
C VAL A 428 21.90 2.04 5.73
N PHE A 429 20.77 1.43 6.09
CA PHE A 429 19.46 1.80 5.56
C PHE A 429 18.64 2.67 6.51
N TRP A 430 18.89 2.63 7.81
CA TRP A 430 18.09 3.39 8.76
C TRP A 430 18.33 4.90 8.63
N SER A 431 17.25 5.66 8.44
CA SER A 431 17.24 7.11 8.51
C SER A 431 16.72 7.55 9.88
N ARG A 432 17.63 7.89 10.80
CA ARG A 432 17.27 8.31 12.16
C ARG A 432 16.39 9.58 12.18
N GLU A 433 16.65 10.50 11.25
CA GLU A 433 15.90 11.74 11.09
C GLU A 433 14.45 11.49 10.69
N ASN A 434 14.23 10.57 9.74
CA ASN A 434 12.91 10.33 9.17
C ASN A 434 12.16 9.16 9.84
N GLY A 435 12.80 8.43 10.76
CA GLY A 435 12.19 7.29 11.44
C GLY A 435 11.82 6.12 10.50
N ILE A 436 12.41 6.05 9.31
CA ILE A 436 12.14 5.02 8.31
C ILE A 436 13.43 4.47 7.70
N TYR A 437 13.31 3.34 7.01
CA TYR A 437 14.41 2.78 6.25
C TYR A 437 14.56 3.48 4.90
N ARG A 438 15.70 3.30 4.24
CA ARG A 438 15.92 3.69 2.86
C ARG A 438 15.59 2.54 1.93
N ALA A 439 15.08 2.84 0.75
CA ALA A 439 14.85 1.82 -0.28
C ALA A 439 16.17 1.27 -0.83
N ALA A 440 17.20 2.12 -0.93
CA ALA A 440 18.53 1.72 -1.37
C ALA A 440 19.64 2.45 -0.60
N ALA A 441 20.83 1.86 -0.53
CA ALA A 441 21.95 2.51 0.14
C ALA A 441 22.40 3.76 -0.64
N GLY A 442 22.61 4.86 0.07
CA GLY A 442 23.10 6.11 -0.52
C GLY A 442 22.06 6.98 -1.22
N VAL A 443 20.80 6.53 -1.35
CA VAL A 443 19.76 7.36 -1.99
C VAL A 443 19.22 8.40 -1.02
N LYS A 444 18.95 9.60 -1.55
CA LYS A 444 18.28 10.67 -0.80
C LYS A 444 16.76 10.51 -0.81
N VAL A 445 16.19 9.94 -1.87
CA VAL A 445 14.76 9.67 -1.99
C VAL A 445 14.55 8.17 -2.05
N SER A 446 13.74 7.65 -1.13
CA SER A 446 13.41 6.24 -1.02
C SER A 446 12.08 5.94 -1.69
N ALA A 447 12.11 5.08 -2.69
CA ALA A 447 10.93 4.60 -3.38
C ALA A 447 10.22 3.52 -2.57
N TYR A 448 8.93 3.71 -2.30
CA TYR A 448 8.08 2.74 -1.63
C TYR A 448 6.90 2.38 -2.52
N ASP A 449 6.78 1.09 -2.84
CA ASP A 449 5.58 0.51 -3.43
C ASP A 449 4.83 -0.34 -2.40
N GLY A 450 3.60 -0.77 -2.74
CA GLY A 450 2.80 -1.59 -1.83
C GLY A 450 3.42 -2.95 -1.45
N LEU A 451 4.23 -3.57 -2.30
CA LEU A 451 4.90 -4.85 -2.00
C LEU A 451 6.10 -4.65 -1.06
N PHE A 452 6.90 -3.62 -1.30
CA PHE A 452 8.03 -3.27 -0.46
C PHE A 452 7.56 -2.78 0.91
N PHE A 453 6.55 -1.90 0.97
CA PHE A 453 5.87 -1.51 2.22
C PHE A 453 5.41 -2.74 3.01
N SER A 454 4.74 -3.67 2.33
CA SER A 454 4.26 -4.91 2.93
C SER A 454 5.39 -5.78 3.49
N SER A 455 6.49 -5.88 2.76
CA SER A 455 7.66 -6.67 3.16
C SER A 455 8.34 -6.08 4.39
N VAL A 456 8.48 -4.75 4.46
CA VAL A 456 9.02 -4.05 5.63
C VAL A 456 8.08 -4.20 6.83
N MET A 457 6.78 -4.01 6.66
CA MET A 457 5.79 -4.19 7.74
C MET A 457 5.80 -5.59 8.33
N ARG A 458 5.81 -6.61 7.46
CA ARG A 458 5.94 -8.00 7.89
C ARG A 458 7.23 -8.20 8.68
N TRP A 459 8.36 -7.79 8.12
CA TRP A 459 9.66 -7.94 8.76
C TRP A 459 9.69 -7.28 10.15
N LEU A 460 9.23 -6.03 10.28
CA LEU A 460 9.16 -5.33 11.56
C LEU A 460 8.30 -6.09 12.59
N ARG A 461 7.14 -6.62 12.18
CA ARG A 461 6.29 -7.43 13.06
C ARG A 461 6.99 -8.69 13.55
N HIS A 462 7.73 -9.39 12.69
CA HIS A 462 8.50 -10.57 13.08
C HIS A 462 9.73 -10.21 13.94
N MET A 463 10.36 -9.07 13.70
CA MET A 463 11.45 -8.57 14.57
C MET A 463 10.94 -8.26 15.98
N ASP A 464 9.75 -7.68 16.12
CA ASP A 464 9.11 -7.42 17.41
C ASP A 464 8.88 -8.72 18.21
N LEU A 465 8.46 -9.79 17.52
CA LEU A 465 8.22 -11.10 18.13
C LEU A 465 9.53 -11.82 18.53
N VAL A 466 10.55 -11.80 17.67
CA VAL A 466 11.77 -12.59 17.85
C VAL A 466 12.87 -11.83 18.62
N PHE A 467 12.85 -10.49 18.55
CA PHE A 467 13.86 -9.60 19.15
C PHE A 467 13.24 -8.39 19.86
N PRO A 468 12.31 -8.59 20.83
CA PRO A 468 11.66 -7.49 21.54
C PRO A 468 12.65 -6.58 22.30
N ASP A 469 13.82 -7.12 22.68
CA ASP A 469 14.82 -6.38 23.45
C ASP A 469 15.83 -5.60 22.58
N LYS A 470 15.85 -5.81 21.26
CA LYS A 470 16.82 -5.13 20.39
C LYS A 470 16.39 -3.70 20.02
N ASP A 471 15.09 -3.46 19.90
CA ASP A 471 14.53 -2.19 19.48
C ASP A 471 13.01 -2.13 19.78
N ASP A 472 12.42 -0.94 19.68
CA ASP A 472 10.96 -0.77 19.73
C ASP A 472 10.38 -0.94 18.32
N PHE A 473 10.34 -2.20 17.85
CA PHE A 473 9.84 -2.53 16.52
C PHE A 473 8.35 -2.21 16.35
N ALA A 474 7.55 -2.34 17.41
CA ALA A 474 6.17 -1.86 17.43
C ALA A 474 6.09 -0.36 17.11
N LYS A 475 6.91 0.49 17.75
CA LYS A 475 6.99 1.92 17.41
C LYS A 475 7.46 2.15 15.98
N ARG A 476 8.47 1.42 15.52
CA ARG A 476 8.95 1.54 14.13
C ARG A 476 7.86 1.22 13.12
N SER A 477 7.03 0.21 13.37
CA SER A 477 5.86 -0.07 12.53
C SER A 477 4.87 1.10 12.51
N ARG A 478 4.61 1.75 13.64
CA ARG A 478 3.73 2.94 13.71
C ARG A 478 4.30 4.11 12.93
N ASP A 479 5.57 4.43 13.19
CA ASP A 479 6.28 5.50 12.49
C ASP A 479 6.29 5.22 10.98
N PHE A 480 6.48 3.96 10.57
CA PHE A 480 6.48 3.57 9.16
C PHE A 480 5.10 3.68 8.50
N ILE A 481 4.02 3.30 9.20
CA ILE A 481 2.65 3.56 8.74
C ILE A 481 2.44 5.07 8.59
N GLN A 482 2.78 5.86 9.61
CA GLN A 482 2.58 7.31 9.56
C GLN A 482 3.38 7.94 8.40
N VAL A 483 4.68 7.69 8.31
CA VAL A 483 5.55 8.36 7.34
C VAL A 483 5.35 7.84 5.91
N VAL A 484 5.25 6.53 5.69
CA VAL A 484 5.19 5.98 4.33
C VAL A 484 3.76 5.86 3.83
N LEU A 485 2.84 5.33 4.66
CA LEU A 485 1.46 5.15 4.23
C LEU A 485 0.76 6.50 4.13
N LYS A 486 0.88 7.34 5.16
CA LYS A 486 0.11 8.59 5.26
C LYS A 486 0.87 9.78 4.71
N ASP A 487 1.98 10.20 5.32
CA ASP A 487 2.67 11.45 4.96
C ASP A 487 3.28 11.38 3.55
N GLY A 488 3.91 10.23 3.22
CA GLY A 488 4.45 9.97 1.88
C GLY A 488 3.41 9.77 0.77
N GLY A 489 2.12 9.64 1.12
CA GLY A 489 1.01 9.57 0.17
C GLY A 489 0.80 8.22 -0.51
N LEU A 490 1.37 7.11 0.00
CA LEU A 490 1.10 5.76 -0.53
C LEU A 490 -0.40 5.44 -0.42
N LEU A 491 -1.05 5.96 0.62
CA LEU A 491 -2.49 6.09 0.75
C LEU A 491 -2.93 7.44 0.16
N GLN A 492 -3.71 7.39 -0.91
CA GLN A 492 -4.53 8.52 -1.35
C GLN A 492 -5.96 8.32 -0.90
N SER A 493 -6.77 9.37 -0.83
CA SER A 493 -8.17 9.25 -0.38
C SER A 493 -9.12 10.03 -1.26
N GLU A 494 -10.24 9.40 -1.58
CA GLU A 494 -11.38 10.06 -2.19
C GLU A 494 -12.11 10.95 -1.18
N GLY A 495 -12.72 12.03 -1.68
CA GLY A 495 -13.58 12.93 -0.93
C GLY A 495 -14.92 12.29 -0.55
N PRO A 496 -15.55 12.74 0.55
CA PRO A 496 -16.69 12.08 1.18
C PRO A 496 -18.02 12.07 0.39
N GLY A 497 -18.10 12.72 -0.78
CA GLY A 497 -19.36 12.87 -1.53
C GLY A 497 -19.38 12.30 -2.94
N THR A 498 -18.23 12.21 -3.62
CA THR A 498 -18.17 11.90 -5.06
C THR A 498 -17.32 10.67 -5.39
N GLY A 499 -16.57 10.17 -4.41
CA GLY A 499 -15.51 9.20 -4.69
C GLY A 499 -14.36 9.80 -5.51
N GLU A 500 -14.30 11.11 -5.77
CA GLU A 500 -13.18 11.73 -6.47
C GLU A 500 -12.15 12.21 -5.44
N PRO A 501 -10.84 12.25 -5.74
CA PRO A 501 -9.89 13.04 -4.94
C PRO A 501 -10.50 14.44 -4.75
N ARG A 502 -10.46 14.98 -3.53
CA ARG A 502 -11.02 16.32 -3.29
C ARG A 502 -10.33 17.30 -4.23
N SER A 503 -11.06 17.85 -5.19
CA SER A 503 -10.52 18.82 -6.13
C SER A 503 -10.07 20.09 -5.40
N LEU A 504 -9.24 20.89 -6.08
CA LEU A 504 -8.81 22.17 -5.54
C LEU A 504 -10.03 23.03 -5.17
N GLU A 505 -11.00 23.00 -6.08
CA GLU A 505 -12.28 23.70 -6.09
C GLU A 505 -13.20 23.28 -4.95
N ASP A 506 -13.30 21.98 -4.63
CA ASP A 506 -14.22 21.46 -3.61
C ASP A 506 -13.87 21.93 -2.19
N PHE A 507 -12.57 22.02 -1.90
CA PHE A 507 -12.06 22.58 -0.64
C PHE A 507 -12.19 24.11 -0.62
N ILE A 508 -11.89 24.76 -1.75
CA ILE A 508 -12.07 26.20 -1.93
C ILE A 508 -13.52 26.57 -1.59
N GLN A 509 -14.49 25.77 -2.05
CA GLN A 509 -15.91 26.02 -1.80
C GLN A 509 -16.34 25.71 -0.37
N LYS A 510 -15.76 24.69 0.28
CA LYS A 510 -16.26 24.18 1.58
C LYS A 510 -15.50 24.72 2.79
N GLU A 511 -14.20 25.02 2.67
CA GLU A 511 -13.33 25.33 3.81
C GLU A 511 -12.89 26.79 3.86
N ILE A 512 -12.74 27.46 2.71
CA ILE A 512 -12.46 28.90 2.67
C ILE A 512 -13.58 29.72 3.34
N PRO A 513 -14.89 29.44 3.12
CA PRO A 513 -15.93 30.20 3.81
C PRO A 513 -15.83 30.12 5.33
N ALA A 514 -15.56 28.94 5.88
CA ALA A 514 -15.40 28.73 7.31
C ALA A 514 -14.12 29.39 7.88
N LEU A 515 -13.04 29.45 7.10
CA LEU A 515 -11.87 30.24 7.47
C LEU A 515 -12.16 31.74 7.43
N VAL A 516 -12.77 32.23 6.35
CA VAL A 516 -13.13 33.64 6.19
C VAL A 516 -14.03 34.08 7.35
N GLU A 517 -14.98 33.23 7.77
CA GLU A 517 -15.81 33.49 8.95
C GLU A 517 -15.01 33.53 10.26
N ARG A 518 -13.99 32.68 10.42
CA ARG A 518 -13.07 32.72 11.59
C ARG A 518 -12.19 33.96 11.58
N LEU A 519 -11.63 34.32 10.43
CA LEU A 519 -10.80 35.52 10.25
C LEU A 519 -11.61 36.79 10.46
N ALA A 520 -12.87 36.83 10.02
CA ALA A 520 -13.78 37.94 10.28
C ALA A 520 -14.04 38.18 11.79
N LYS A 521 -13.80 37.17 12.63
CA LYS A 521 -13.90 37.24 14.11
C LYS A 521 -12.55 37.47 14.79
N THR A 522 -11.44 37.48 14.04
CA THR A 522 -10.07 37.67 14.53
C THR A 522 -9.66 39.14 14.32
N ASP A 523 -8.83 39.71 15.21
CA ASP A 523 -8.35 41.09 15.04
C ASP A 523 -7.55 41.22 13.73
N ALA A 524 -7.76 42.32 12.98
CA ALA A 524 -7.11 42.56 11.69
C ALA A 524 -5.58 42.58 11.77
N THR A 525 -5.02 42.98 12.91
CA THR A 525 -3.57 42.94 13.17
C THR A 525 -3.02 41.52 13.30
N GLU A 526 -3.89 40.56 13.57
CA GLU A 526 -3.57 39.15 13.71
C GLU A 526 -3.90 38.35 12.45
N HIS A 527 -4.42 38.92 11.34
CA HIS A 527 -4.88 38.15 10.17
C HIS A 527 -3.78 37.45 9.37
N ALA A 528 -2.58 38.03 9.28
CA ALA A 528 -1.50 37.50 8.45
C ALA A 528 -1.03 36.11 8.91
N ALA A 529 -0.83 35.92 10.21
CA ALA A 529 -0.39 34.64 10.77
C ALA A 529 -1.38 33.47 10.58
N PRO A 530 -2.70 33.60 10.84
CA PRO A 530 -3.71 32.57 10.59
C PRO A 530 -4.03 32.39 9.10
N ILE A 531 -3.84 33.39 8.23
CA ILE A 531 -3.92 33.19 6.77
C ILE A 531 -2.72 32.37 6.29
N ASP A 532 -1.49 32.75 6.62
CA ASP A 532 -0.29 32.02 6.20
C ASP A 532 -0.25 30.62 6.81
N LYS A 533 -0.63 30.50 8.08
CA LYS A 533 -0.80 29.22 8.75
C LYS A 533 -1.91 28.40 8.12
N PHE A 534 -3.05 28.96 7.75
CA PHE A 534 -4.10 28.21 7.07
C PHE A 534 -3.69 27.79 5.66
N VAL A 535 -3.07 28.67 4.88
CA VAL A 535 -2.57 28.35 3.53
C VAL A 535 -1.51 27.26 3.62
N LYS A 536 -0.62 27.34 4.60
CA LYS A 536 0.33 26.28 4.92
C LYS A 536 -0.39 25.01 5.36
N ASP A 537 -1.18 25.00 6.43
CA ASP A 537 -1.90 23.81 6.92
C ASP A 537 -2.85 23.18 5.87
N ALA A 538 -3.42 23.98 4.96
CA ALA A 538 -4.29 23.53 3.87
C ALA A 538 -3.52 22.91 2.70
N ALA A 539 -2.27 23.32 2.49
CA ALA A 539 -1.38 22.80 1.46
C ALA A 539 -0.54 21.62 2.00
N ASP A 540 0.11 21.83 3.13
CA ASP A 540 1.15 21.05 3.81
C ASP A 540 0.54 20.27 4.99
N GLN A 541 -0.23 19.22 4.67
CA GLN A 541 -0.98 18.44 5.68
C GLN A 541 -0.09 17.58 6.58
N ASP A 542 1.16 17.30 6.18
CA ASP A 542 2.18 16.59 6.95
C ASP A 542 3.16 17.54 7.70
N LYS A 543 3.01 18.86 7.51
CA LYS A 543 3.79 19.94 8.15
C LYS A 543 5.26 19.96 7.79
N ASP A 544 5.64 19.39 6.65
CA ASP A 544 7.01 19.36 6.16
C ASP A 544 7.41 20.56 5.29
N GLY A 545 6.46 21.47 5.04
CA GLY A 545 6.64 22.72 4.32
C GLY A 545 6.25 22.68 2.85
N VAL A 546 5.67 21.58 2.35
CA VAL A 546 5.36 21.40 0.91
C VAL A 546 3.91 20.90 0.68
N PRO A 547 3.20 21.42 -0.35
CA PRO A 547 1.82 20.99 -0.64
C PRO A 547 1.68 19.52 -1.04
N GLY A 548 0.74 18.79 -0.44
CA GLY A 548 0.45 17.38 -0.71
C GLY A 548 -0.91 17.10 -1.37
N CYS A 549 -1.10 15.86 -1.87
CA CYS A 549 -2.40 15.39 -2.37
C CYS A 549 -3.45 15.36 -1.25
N ARG A 550 -4.68 15.77 -1.56
CA ARG A 550 -5.71 16.05 -0.55
C ARG A 550 -6.38 14.79 -0.03
N PHE A 551 -6.27 14.58 1.28
CA PHE A 551 -6.93 13.50 2.01
C PHE A 551 -8.42 13.85 2.26
N GLY A 552 -9.32 12.89 2.07
CA GLY A 552 -10.72 12.99 2.50
C GLY A 552 -10.81 13.12 4.03
N GLY A 553 -11.96 13.56 4.56
CA GLY A 553 -12.14 13.75 6.01
C GLY A 553 -11.93 12.48 6.85
N GLY A 554 -11.56 12.65 8.12
CA GLY A 554 -11.14 11.58 9.05
C GLY A 554 -9.61 11.43 9.14
N ALA A 555 -9.09 10.52 9.97
CA ALA A 555 -7.64 10.32 10.10
C ALA A 555 -6.97 9.75 8.83
N TYR A 556 -7.76 9.14 7.93
CA TYR A 556 -7.33 8.40 6.74
C TYR A 556 -8.24 8.52 5.50
N GLY A 557 -9.20 9.46 5.49
CA GLY A 557 -10.09 9.68 4.33
C GLY A 557 -11.26 8.73 4.13
N ALA A 558 -12.17 9.10 3.20
CA ALA A 558 -13.49 8.47 3.04
C ALA A 558 -13.52 7.29 2.06
N ALA A 559 -12.61 7.24 1.09
CA ALA A 559 -12.38 6.05 0.26
C ALA A 559 -10.88 5.95 -0.12
N PRO A 560 -10.08 5.24 0.69
CA PRO A 560 -8.64 5.17 0.49
C PRO A 560 -8.24 4.33 -0.72
N VAL A 561 -7.36 4.86 -1.57
CA VAL A 561 -6.77 4.23 -2.75
C VAL A 561 -5.26 4.11 -2.54
N ILE A 562 -4.71 2.91 -2.62
CA ILE A 562 -3.25 2.70 -2.55
C ILE A 562 -2.67 2.86 -3.95
N ILE A 563 -1.81 3.85 -4.14
CA ILE A 563 -1.09 4.04 -5.41
C ILE A 563 0.07 3.07 -5.52
N MET A 564 0.58 2.85 -6.74
CA MET A 564 1.63 1.87 -6.97
C MET A 564 2.91 2.22 -6.23
N GLN A 565 3.39 3.47 -6.34
CA GLN A 565 4.68 3.87 -5.80
C GLN A 565 4.69 5.35 -5.39
N ILE A 566 5.44 5.65 -4.32
CA ILE A 566 5.79 6.99 -3.86
C ILE A 566 7.30 7.13 -3.65
N GLY A 567 7.80 8.37 -3.61
CA GLY A 567 9.15 8.68 -3.14
C GLY A 567 9.11 9.42 -1.81
N VAL A 568 9.92 9.04 -0.82
CA VAL A 568 10.02 9.72 0.49
C VAL A 568 11.45 10.23 0.69
N ASN A 569 11.62 11.49 1.12
CA ASN A 569 12.95 12.03 1.40
C ASN A 569 13.58 11.33 2.64
N THR A 570 14.85 10.98 2.53
CA THR A 570 15.61 10.16 3.49
C THR A 570 17.08 10.60 3.52
N SER A 571 17.33 11.90 3.46
CA SER A 571 18.66 12.51 3.52
C SER A 571 19.53 11.98 4.67
N PHE A 572 20.85 12.05 4.49
CA PHE A 572 21.79 11.91 5.60
C PHE A 572 21.98 13.28 6.25
N ALA A 573 22.19 13.31 7.57
CA ALA A 573 22.92 14.41 8.17
C ALA A 573 24.26 14.52 7.44
N SER A 574 24.54 15.68 6.86
CA SER A 574 25.82 15.91 6.19
C SER A 574 26.93 15.69 7.22
N THR A 575 27.74 14.64 7.03
CA THR A 575 29.02 14.55 7.73
C THR A 575 29.81 15.81 7.37
N PRO A 576 30.24 16.63 8.35
CA PRO A 576 31.07 17.79 8.07
C PRO A 576 32.30 17.33 7.28
N GLY A 577 32.43 17.78 6.02
CA GLY A 577 33.54 17.44 5.14
C GLY A 577 33.34 16.26 4.18
N GLY A 578 32.20 15.57 4.20
CA GLY A 578 31.90 14.51 3.22
C GLY A 578 31.43 15.09 1.88
N ARG A 579 32.20 14.87 0.80
CA ARG A 579 31.70 15.14 -0.56
C ARG A 579 30.39 14.35 -0.78
N PRO A 580 29.34 14.95 -1.36
CA PRO A 580 28.12 14.22 -1.69
C PRO A 580 28.48 13.09 -2.66
N ALA A 581 28.33 11.85 -2.20
CA ALA A 581 28.47 10.68 -3.05
C ALA A 581 27.22 10.60 -3.93
N TYR A 582 27.40 10.90 -5.21
CA TYR A 582 26.44 10.77 -6.32
C TYR A 582 25.28 11.78 -6.33
N GLY A 583 25.34 12.68 -7.32
CA GLY A 583 24.21 13.46 -7.79
C GLY A 583 23.40 12.63 -8.78
N PHE A 584 22.09 12.58 -8.56
CA PHE A 584 21.10 12.50 -9.62
C PHE A 584 20.57 13.91 -9.84
#